data_AF-A0A9E2GAQ0-F1
#
_entry.id   AF-A0A9E2GAQ0-F1
#
_cell.length_a   1.000
_cell.length_b   1.000
_cell.length_c   1.000
_cell.angle_alpha   90.00
_cell.angle_beta   90.00
_cell.angle_gamma   90.00
#
_symmetry.space_group_name_H-M   'P 1'
#
loop_
_entity.id
_entity.type
_entity.pdbx_description
1 polymer ?
#
loop_
_entity_poly.entity_id
_entity_poly.type
_entity_poly.pdbx_seq_one_letter_code
_entity_poly.pdbx_strand_id
1 'polypeptide(L)'
;MKKFIIMYAIFSFIMLAFIFLFTLIQESNARSLDLFYELSDQALESNDMDQFVKYQSIAYQMIDVIETDEYTFHIYQVIAKINDEYENQFSIFVIPKVEINHADVLNDISDQTGISLVNHATSEIIYKTSTDVDYTDYAVSYGVKRIGFYYYAVVLDESYALDLDLIDYDGINILHANLDFTYITYDENNLGTLSLGFTNSEIEAMLDLPTYTQPALLSNIALFLVVDIIVGGIIHFILKRKII
;
A
#
# COMPACT_ATOMS: atom_id res chain seq x y z
N MET A 1 -25.41 -16.68 42.73
CA MET A 1 -23.92 -16.67 42.69
C MET A 1 -23.34 -17.56 41.59
N LYS A 2 -23.51 -18.89 41.57
CA LYS A 2 -22.88 -19.78 40.56
C LYS A 2 -23.17 -19.40 39.10
N LYS A 3 -24.44 -19.16 38.74
CA LYS A 3 -24.82 -18.75 37.37
C LYS A 3 -24.19 -17.43 36.93
N PHE A 4 -24.07 -16.47 37.86
CA PHE A 4 -23.46 -15.17 37.59
C PHE A 4 -21.93 -15.29 37.39
N ILE A 5 -21.25 -16.09 38.22
CA ILE A 5 -19.81 -16.35 38.08
C ILE A 5 -19.51 -17.04 36.74
N ILE A 6 -20.34 -18.02 36.36
CA ILE A 6 -20.21 -18.71 35.06
C ILE A 6 -20.40 -17.71 33.90
N MET A 7 -21.44 -16.86 33.98
CA MET A 7 -21.69 -15.84 32.97
C MET A 7 -20.56 -14.81 32.85
N TYR A 8 -20.00 -14.37 33.99
CA TYR A 8 -18.84 -13.48 34.02
C TYR A 8 -17.61 -14.14 33.39
N ALA A 9 -17.31 -15.39 33.73
CA ALA A 9 -16.18 -16.12 33.16
C ALA A 9 -16.32 -16.29 31.64
N ILE A 10 -17.53 -16.60 31.15
CA ILE A 10 -17.80 -16.66 29.70
C ILE A 10 -17.57 -15.29 29.05
N PHE A 11 -18.09 -14.22 29.65
CA PHE A 11 -17.91 -12.86 29.13
C PHE A 11 -16.43 -12.45 29.11
N SER A 12 -15.69 -12.70 30.18
CA SER A 12 -14.25 -12.41 30.28
C SER A 12 -13.47 -13.18 29.22
N PHE A 13 -13.78 -14.47 29.00
CA PHE A 13 -13.15 -15.25 27.94
C PHE A 13 -13.43 -14.70 26.54
N ILE A 14 -14.68 -14.30 26.28
CA ILE A 14 -15.04 -13.66 25.00
C ILE A 14 -14.26 -12.34 24.82
N MET A 15 -14.19 -11.50 25.85
CA MET A 15 -13.43 -10.25 25.81
C MET A 15 -11.93 -10.48 25.59
N LEU A 16 -11.35 -11.50 26.22
CA LEU A 16 -9.96 -11.89 25.99
C LEU A 16 -9.73 -12.28 24.52
N ALA A 17 -10.63 -13.06 23.94
CA ALA A 17 -10.55 -13.44 22.53
C ALA A 17 -10.63 -12.23 21.60
N PHE A 18 -11.49 -11.25 21.90
CA PHE A 18 -11.53 -9.98 21.16
C PHE A 18 -10.24 -9.19 21.28
N ILE A 19 -9.70 -9.03 22.48
CA ILE A 19 -8.44 -8.29 22.69
C ILE A 19 -7.29 -8.96 21.94
N PHE A 20 -7.21 -10.29 21.98
CA PHE A 20 -6.24 -11.05 21.20
C PHE A 20 -6.38 -10.78 19.70
N LEU A 21 -7.59 -10.91 19.14
CA LEU A 21 -7.84 -10.73 17.71
C LEU A 21 -7.57 -9.29 17.25
N PHE A 22 -8.07 -8.29 17.99
CA PHE A 22 -7.87 -6.88 17.65
C PHE A 22 -6.39 -6.48 17.72
N THR A 23 -5.66 -6.97 18.73
CA THR A 23 -4.22 -6.70 18.83
C THR A 23 -3.48 -7.30 17.63
N LEU A 24 -3.78 -8.55 17.25
CA LEU A 24 -3.17 -9.17 16.07
C LEU A 24 -3.43 -8.37 14.79
N ILE A 25 -4.68 -8.00 14.53
CA ILE A 25 -5.05 -7.24 13.32
C ILE A 25 -4.38 -5.88 13.31
N GLN A 26 -4.41 -5.15 14.43
CA GLN A 26 -3.84 -3.81 14.53
C GLN A 26 -2.33 -3.82 14.30
N GLU A 27 -1.61 -4.69 15.01
CA GLU A 27 -0.15 -4.76 14.92
C GLU A 27 0.30 -5.33 13.57
N SER A 28 -0.44 -6.28 12.99
CA SER A 28 -0.16 -6.77 11.63
C SER A 28 -0.33 -5.69 10.58
N ASN A 29 -1.38 -4.87 10.68
CA ASN A 29 -1.60 -3.76 9.75
C ASN A 29 -0.55 -2.65 9.93
N ALA A 30 -0.21 -2.32 11.18
CA ALA A 30 0.85 -1.37 11.49
C ALA A 30 2.19 -1.84 10.89
N ARG A 31 2.56 -3.11 11.09
CA ARG A 31 3.82 -3.63 10.56
C ARG A 31 3.84 -3.71 9.03
N SER A 32 2.73 -4.03 8.39
CA SER A 32 2.62 -3.99 6.94
C SER A 32 2.82 -2.58 6.38
N LEU A 33 2.25 -1.58 7.07
CA LEU A 33 2.46 -0.17 6.73
C LEU A 33 3.90 0.28 6.98
N ASP A 34 4.50 -0.14 8.09
CA ASP A 34 5.91 0.16 8.39
C ASP A 34 6.83 -0.44 7.32
N LEU A 35 6.60 -1.70 6.92
CA LEU A 35 7.37 -2.35 5.86
C LEU A 35 7.23 -1.61 4.52
N PHE A 36 6.03 -1.14 4.18
CA PHE A 36 5.81 -0.32 2.99
C PHE A 36 6.65 0.97 3.04
N TYR A 37 6.67 1.67 4.18
CA TYR A 37 7.50 2.87 4.35
C TYR A 37 9.01 2.57 4.32
N GLU A 38 9.44 1.48 4.96
CA GLU A 38 10.83 1.02 4.92
C GLU A 38 11.31 0.76 3.49
N LEU A 39 10.47 0.13 2.66
CA LEU A 39 10.78 -0.12 1.25
C LEU A 39 10.74 1.16 0.41
N SER A 40 9.83 2.09 0.69
CA SER A 40 9.80 3.38 -0.02
C SER A 40 11.04 4.23 0.30
N ASP A 41 11.48 4.25 1.56
CA ASP A 41 12.67 4.99 1.99
C ASP A 41 13.92 4.40 1.33
N GLN A 42 14.05 3.06 1.31
CA GLN A 42 15.14 2.38 0.61
C GLN A 42 15.16 2.70 -0.88
N ALA A 43 13.99 2.72 -1.53
CA ALA A 43 13.89 3.05 -2.95
C ALA A 43 14.33 4.49 -3.25
N LEU A 44 13.97 5.44 -2.37
CA LEU A 44 14.40 6.83 -2.47
C LEU A 44 15.91 6.99 -2.25
N GLU A 45 16.46 6.36 -1.20
CA GLU A 45 17.88 6.45 -0.84
C GLU A 45 18.80 5.85 -1.91
N SER A 46 18.36 4.75 -2.52
CA SER A 46 19.13 4.04 -3.56
C SER A 46 18.82 4.50 -4.98
N ASN A 47 17.73 5.25 -5.18
CA ASN A 47 17.15 5.55 -6.50
C ASN A 47 16.93 4.26 -7.33
N ASP A 48 16.46 3.21 -6.64
CA ASP A 48 16.13 1.90 -7.24
C ASP A 48 14.76 1.43 -6.72
N MET A 49 13.79 1.38 -7.63
CA MET A 49 12.41 0.98 -7.33
C MET A 49 12.20 -0.53 -7.34
N ASP A 50 13.21 -1.34 -7.66
CA ASP A 50 13.06 -2.79 -7.86
C ASP A 50 12.42 -3.50 -6.66
N GLN A 51 12.94 -3.29 -5.45
CA GLN A 51 12.41 -3.95 -4.25
C GLN A 51 10.99 -3.47 -3.91
N PHE A 52 10.70 -2.18 -4.12
CA PHE A 52 9.39 -1.59 -3.88
C PHE A 52 8.33 -2.12 -4.85
N VAL A 53 8.69 -2.25 -6.14
CA VAL A 53 7.84 -2.85 -7.17
C VAL A 53 7.66 -4.35 -6.93
N LYS A 54 8.75 -5.05 -6.58
CA LYS A 54 8.71 -6.49 -6.24
C LYS A 54 7.75 -6.81 -5.10
N TYR A 55 7.64 -5.91 -4.12
CA TYR A 55 6.70 -6.05 -3.00
C TYR A 55 5.23 -5.91 -3.39
N GLN A 56 4.94 -5.14 -4.44
CA GLN A 56 3.56 -4.82 -4.83
C GLN A 56 3.05 -5.61 -6.04
N SER A 57 3.88 -6.48 -6.62
CA SER A 57 3.60 -7.18 -7.86
C SER A 57 3.55 -8.70 -7.69
N ILE A 58 2.80 -9.38 -8.56
CA ILE A 58 2.94 -10.83 -8.75
C ILE A 58 4.18 -11.13 -9.58
N ALA A 59 4.34 -10.36 -10.66
CA ALA A 59 5.52 -10.36 -11.51
C ALA A 59 5.66 -8.97 -12.13
N TYR A 60 6.86 -8.59 -12.57
CA TYR A 60 7.12 -7.28 -13.14
C TYR A 60 8.30 -7.30 -14.09
N GLN A 61 8.39 -6.30 -14.95
CA GLN A 61 9.59 -6.00 -15.72
C GLN A 61 9.78 -4.49 -15.80
N MET A 62 11.03 -4.05 -15.74
CA MET A 62 11.39 -2.68 -16.01
C MET A 62 11.31 -2.43 -17.52
N ILE A 63 10.60 -1.38 -17.92
CA ILE A 63 10.50 -0.93 -19.31
C ILE A 63 11.64 0.05 -19.59
N ASP A 64 11.74 1.10 -18.75
CA ASP A 64 12.74 2.16 -18.94
C ASP A 64 13.02 2.92 -17.64
N VAL A 65 14.14 3.63 -17.61
CA VAL A 65 14.48 4.63 -16.59
C VAL A 65 14.91 5.91 -17.30
N ILE A 66 14.14 6.98 -17.11
CA ILE A 66 14.38 8.26 -17.75
C ILE A 66 14.80 9.26 -16.68
N GLU A 67 15.90 9.95 -16.91
CA GLU A 67 16.42 10.96 -16.00
C GLU A 67 16.38 12.35 -16.63
N THR A 68 15.88 13.31 -15.88
CA THR A 68 15.98 14.74 -16.18
C THR A 68 16.80 15.43 -15.08
N ASP A 69 16.97 16.74 -15.20
CA ASP A 69 17.65 17.55 -14.18
C ASP A 69 16.87 17.58 -12.86
N GLU A 70 15.53 17.52 -12.93
CA GLU A 70 14.64 17.70 -11.77
C GLU A 70 14.03 16.38 -11.29
N TYR A 71 13.96 15.34 -12.14
CA TYR A 71 13.25 14.10 -11.84
C TYR A 71 14.00 12.83 -12.32
N THR A 72 13.72 11.72 -11.65
CA THR A 72 13.93 10.35 -12.15
C THR A 72 12.57 9.70 -12.37
N PHE A 73 12.39 9.07 -13.53
CA PHE A 73 11.19 8.32 -13.88
C PHE A 73 11.55 6.84 -14.01
N HIS A 74 10.96 5.98 -13.20
CA HIS A 74 11.09 4.53 -13.37
C HIS A 74 9.79 3.97 -13.94
N ILE A 75 9.88 3.27 -15.07
CA ILE A 75 8.73 2.76 -15.79
C ILE A 75 8.76 1.23 -15.76
N TYR A 76 7.66 0.63 -15.34
CA TYR A 76 7.50 -0.81 -15.21
C TYR A 76 6.22 -1.28 -15.87
N GLN A 77 6.26 -2.53 -16.33
CA GLN A 77 5.06 -3.32 -16.54
C GLN A 77 4.94 -4.29 -15.38
N VAL A 78 3.80 -4.27 -14.72
CA VAL A 78 3.49 -5.08 -13.54
C VAL A 78 2.33 -6.01 -13.88
N ILE A 79 2.42 -7.26 -13.46
CA ILE A 79 1.30 -8.18 -13.38
C ILE A 79 0.73 -8.06 -11.97
N ALA A 80 -0.48 -7.53 -11.87
CA ALA A 80 -1.23 -7.42 -10.64
C ALA A 80 -2.36 -8.47 -10.61
N LYS A 81 -2.77 -8.88 -9.41
CA LYS A 81 -3.96 -9.71 -9.24
C LYS A 81 -5.12 -8.85 -8.74
N ILE A 82 -6.06 -8.53 -9.62
CA ILE A 82 -7.24 -7.71 -9.32
C ILE A 82 -8.49 -8.57 -9.51
N ASN A 83 -9.35 -8.64 -8.50
CA ASN A 83 -10.59 -9.43 -8.55
C ASN A 83 -10.39 -10.91 -8.99
N ASP A 84 -9.30 -11.52 -8.54
CA ASP A 84 -8.86 -12.88 -8.92
C ASP A 84 -8.36 -13.07 -10.36
N GLU A 85 -8.24 -12.00 -11.15
CA GLU A 85 -7.70 -12.02 -12.51
C GLU A 85 -6.30 -11.37 -12.55
N TYR A 86 -5.46 -11.87 -13.46
CA TYR A 86 -4.12 -11.33 -13.68
C TYR A 86 -4.19 -10.23 -14.73
N GLU A 87 -3.89 -9.01 -14.30
CA GLU A 87 -4.02 -7.81 -15.11
C GLU A 87 -2.65 -7.20 -15.38
N ASN A 88 -2.48 -6.66 -16.59
CA ASN A 88 -1.29 -5.95 -17.00
C ASN A 88 -1.43 -4.49 -16.58
N GLN A 89 -0.48 -4.00 -15.78
CA GLN A 89 -0.44 -2.62 -15.30
C GLN A 89 0.80 -1.91 -15.82
N PHE A 90 0.60 -0.78 -16.50
CA PHE A 90 1.64 0.20 -16.73
C PHE A 90 1.86 1.01 -15.46
N SER A 91 3.07 0.96 -14.92
CA SER A 91 3.44 1.69 -13.70
C SER A 91 4.54 2.69 -13.99
N ILE A 92 4.39 3.92 -13.52
CA ILE A 92 5.44 4.94 -13.59
C ILE A 92 5.62 5.60 -12.22
N PHE A 93 6.85 5.58 -11.73
CA PHE A 93 7.27 6.22 -10.49
C PHE A 93 8.01 7.51 -10.82
N VAL A 94 7.61 8.61 -10.17
CA VAL A 94 8.18 9.94 -10.38
C VAL A 94 8.88 10.39 -9.11
N ILE A 95 10.20 10.43 -9.15
CA ILE A 95 11.06 10.76 -8.01
C ILE A 95 11.70 12.13 -8.24
N PRO A 96 11.40 13.15 -7.43
CA PRO A 96 12.06 14.45 -7.52
C PRO A 96 13.52 14.35 -7.06
N LYS A 97 14.45 14.93 -7.81
CA LYS A 97 15.89 15.06 -7.47
C LYS A 97 16.19 16.34 -6.70
N VAL A 98 15.30 17.32 -6.79
CA VAL A 98 15.37 18.63 -6.15
C VAL A 98 14.08 18.92 -5.40
N GLU A 99 14.08 19.97 -4.58
CA GLU A 99 12.85 20.45 -3.94
C GLU A 99 11.91 21.02 -5.00
N ILE A 100 10.71 20.45 -5.11
CA ILE A 100 9.67 20.82 -6.06
C ILE A 100 8.37 21.20 -5.34
N ASN A 101 7.50 21.94 -6.02
CA ASN A 101 6.14 22.14 -5.57
C ASN A 101 5.37 20.82 -5.62
N HIS A 102 4.63 20.53 -4.55
CA HIS A 102 3.81 19.34 -4.41
C HIS A 102 2.73 19.59 -3.36
N ALA A 103 1.67 18.78 -3.38
CA ALA A 103 0.55 18.93 -2.47
C ALA A 103 0.93 18.65 -1.01
N ASP A 104 0.40 19.48 -0.11
CA ASP A 104 0.60 19.35 1.33
C ASP A 104 -0.46 18.46 2.02
N VAL A 105 -1.56 18.19 1.33
CA VAL A 105 -2.73 17.42 1.78
C VAL A 105 -3.31 16.62 0.62
N LEU A 106 -4.05 15.55 0.93
CA LEU A 106 -4.62 14.64 -0.07
C LEU A 106 -5.60 15.29 -1.04
N ASN A 107 -6.27 16.35 -0.65
CA ASN A 107 -7.32 17.02 -1.41
C ASN A 107 -6.94 18.46 -1.77
N ASP A 108 -5.66 18.68 -2.10
CA ASP A 108 -5.20 19.97 -2.59
C ASP A 108 -5.77 20.23 -3.99
N ILE A 109 -6.75 21.13 -4.05
CA ILE A 109 -7.41 21.54 -5.29
C ILE A 109 -6.49 22.25 -6.28
N SER A 110 -5.30 22.65 -5.84
CA SER A 110 -4.32 23.35 -6.67
C SER A 110 -3.40 22.36 -7.39
N ASP A 111 -3.39 21.08 -7.00
CA ASP A 111 -2.56 20.06 -7.61
C ASP A 111 -3.05 19.75 -9.04
N GLN A 112 -2.20 20.02 -10.03
CA GLN A 112 -2.45 19.72 -11.44
C GLN A 112 -1.73 18.45 -11.91
N THR A 113 -1.09 17.70 -11.00
CA THR A 113 -0.31 16.51 -11.33
C THR A 113 -1.17 15.48 -12.05
N GLY A 114 -0.71 15.05 -13.22
CA GLY A 114 -1.49 14.19 -14.11
C GLY A 114 -0.65 13.40 -15.09
N ILE A 115 -1.14 12.23 -15.47
CA ILE A 115 -0.63 11.44 -16.59
C ILE A 115 -1.65 11.41 -17.73
N SER A 116 -1.16 11.42 -18.96
CA SER A 116 -1.91 11.10 -20.17
C SER A 116 -1.17 10.01 -20.95
N LEU A 117 -1.89 8.95 -21.30
CA LEU A 117 -1.43 7.89 -22.19
C LEU A 117 -2.26 7.95 -23.47
N VAL A 118 -1.60 8.17 -24.59
CA VAL A 118 -2.24 8.28 -25.90
C VAL A 118 -1.66 7.22 -26.83
N ASN A 119 -2.50 6.59 -27.65
CA ASN A 119 -2.03 5.69 -28.68
C ASN A 119 -1.33 6.49 -29.79
N HIS A 120 -0.04 6.27 -30.00
CA HIS A 120 0.78 6.97 -30.98
C HIS A 120 0.20 6.89 -32.40
N ALA A 121 -0.36 5.74 -32.78
CA ALA A 121 -0.83 5.49 -34.14
C ALA A 121 -2.22 6.12 -34.42
N THR A 122 -3.11 6.12 -33.43
CA THR A 122 -4.51 6.57 -33.60
C THR A 122 -4.80 7.94 -32.99
N SER A 123 -3.89 8.46 -32.16
CA SER A 123 -4.09 9.62 -31.30
C SER A 123 -5.28 9.49 -30.34
N GLU A 124 -5.70 8.25 -30.05
CA GLU A 124 -6.76 7.95 -29.08
C GLU A 124 -6.22 8.04 -27.66
N ILE A 125 -6.97 8.67 -26.76
CA ILE A 125 -6.62 8.72 -25.33
C ILE A 125 -6.96 7.37 -24.73
N ILE A 126 -5.93 6.65 -24.28
CA ILE A 126 -6.06 5.36 -23.59
C ILE A 126 -6.35 5.63 -22.11
N TYR A 127 -5.62 6.55 -21.50
CA TYR A 127 -5.81 6.92 -20.11
C TYR A 127 -5.50 8.40 -19.88
N LYS A 128 -6.24 9.02 -18.97
CA LYS A 128 -5.94 10.36 -18.48
C LYS A 128 -6.44 10.54 -17.06
N THR A 129 -5.57 11.00 -16.15
CA THR A 129 -5.92 11.21 -14.72
C THR A 129 -7.14 12.11 -14.57
N SER A 130 -7.25 13.18 -15.37
CA SER A 130 -8.34 14.16 -15.26
C SER A 130 -9.74 13.59 -15.56
N THR A 131 -9.83 12.41 -16.18
CA THR A 131 -11.09 11.74 -16.49
C THR A 131 -11.37 10.54 -15.60
N ASP A 132 -10.42 10.16 -14.76
CA ASP A 132 -10.52 9.03 -13.85
C ASP A 132 -11.18 9.47 -12.53
N VAL A 133 -12.29 8.82 -12.20
CA VAL A 133 -13.07 9.15 -11.00
C VAL A 133 -12.32 8.85 -9.72
N ASP A 134 -11.41 7.88 -9.73
CA ASP A 134 -10.63 7.49 -8.55
C ASP A 134 -9.62 8.57 -8.15
N TYR A 135 -9.29 9.46 -9.09
CA TYR A 135 -8.43 10.62 -8.87
C TYR A 135 -9.20 11.93 -8.64
N THR A 136 -10.54 11.88 -8.57
CA THR A 136 -11.34 13.06 -8.24
C THR A 136 -11.04 13.48 -6.79
N ASP A 137 -10.60 14.71 -6.60
CA ASP A 137 -10.16 15.27 -5.30
C ASP A 137 -8.94 14.57 -4.68
N TYR A 138 -8.15 13.85 -5.49
CA TYR A 138 -6.90 13.22 -5.05
C TYR A 138 -5.68 13.91 -5.66
N ALA A 139 -4.92 14.60 -4.80
CA ALA A 139 -3.68 15.26 -5.15
C ALA A 139 -2.54 14.24 -5.22
N VAL A 140 -2.21 13.77 -6.42
CA VAL A 140 -1.22 12.70 -6.65
C VAL A 140 0.17 13.09 -6.15
N SER A 141 0.57 14.35 -6.31
CA SER A 141 1.87 14.84 -5.84
C SER A 141 2.04 14.78 -4.33
N TYR A 142 0.96 14.57 -3.56
CA TYR A 142 1.02 14.32 -2.12
C TYR A 142 1.89 13.12 -1.75
N GLY A 143 2.08 12.18 -2.69
CA GLY A 143 3.04 11.09 -2.54
C GLY A 143 4.44 11.58 -2.20
N VAL A 144 4.90 12.68 -2.80
CA VAL A 144 6.22 13.28 -2.52
C VAL A 144 6.37 13.60 -1.03
N LYS A 145 5.34 14.19 -0.41
CA LYS A 145 5.34 14.51 1.03
C LYS A 145 5.31 13.27 1.92
N ARG A 146 4.70 12.18 1.44
CA ARG A 146 4.43 10.98 2.26
C ARG A 146 5.52 9.93 2.18
N ILE A 147 6.06 9.69 0.99
CA ILE A 147 7.00 8.60 0.68
C ILE A 147 8.15 9.07 -0.23
N GLY A 148 8.28 10.37 -0.50
CA GLY A 148 9.36 10.94 -1.30
C GLY A 148 9.14 10.91 -2.82
N PHE A 149 8.11 10.21 -3.30
CA PHE A 149 7.76 10.11 -4.72
C PHE A 149 6.27 9.86 -4.89
N TYR A 150 5.77 9.98 -6.12
CA TYR A 150 4.41 9.55 -6.48
C TYR A 150 4.46 8.59 -7.66
N TYR A 151 3.36 7.89 -7.91
CA TYR A 151 3.29 6.94 -9.00
C TYR A 151 1.87 6.79 -9.55
N TYR A 152 1.80 6.32 -10.79
CA TYR A 152 0.56 5.85 -11.42
C TYR A 152 0.69 4.36 -11.71
N ALA A 153 -0.42 3.64 -11.58
CA ALA A 153 -0.55 2.24 -11.98
C ALA A 153 -1.85 2.08 -12.79
N VAL A 154 -1.72 2.04 -14.12
CA VAL A 154 -2.83 2.04 -15.07
C VAL A 154 -2.98 0.64 -15.66
N VAL A 155 -4.16 0.04 -15.56
CA VAL A 155 -4.44 -1.26 -16.21
C VAL A 155 -4.57 -1.05 -17.72
N LEU A 156 -3.83 -1.85 -18.49
CA LEU A 156 -3.87 -1.87 -19.95
C LEU A 156 -4.23 -3.27 -20.42
N ASP A 157 -5.26 -3.37 -21.27
CA ASP A 157 -5.89 -4.61 -21.71
C ASP A 157 -5.32 -5.18 -23.02
N GLU A 158 -4.54 -4.39 -23.75
CA GLU A 158 -3.87 -4.80 -24.97
C GLU A 158 -2.49 -4.12 -25.13
N SER A 159 -1.83 -4.40 -26.25
CA SER A 159 -0.52 -3.82 -26.56
C SER A 159 -0.71 -2.47 -27.22
N TYR A 160 0.08 -1.48 -26.80
CA TYR A 160 -0.01 -0.11 -27.27
C TYR A 160 1.37 0.45 -27.59
N ALA A 161 1.45 1.23 -28.67
CA ALA A 161 2.49 2.23 -28.82
C ALA A 161 2.00 3.50 -28.13
N LEU A 162 2.60 3.86 -27.01
CA LEU A 162 2.16 4.92 -26.11
C LEU A 162 2.97 6.20 -26.32
N ASP A 163 2.27 7.31 -26.50
CA ASP A 163 2.77 8.64 -26.19
C ASP A 163 2.38 8.95 -24.73
N LEU A 164 3.39 9.08 -23.89
CA LEU A 164 3.29 9.39 -22.47
C LEU A 164 3.55 10.87 -22.25
N ASP A 165 2.62 11.55 -21.60
CA ASP A 165 2.81 12.89 -21.05
C ASP A 165 2.59 12.88 -19.54
N LEU A 166 3.55 13.43 -18.78
CA LEU A 166 3.39 13.72 -17.36
C LEU A 166 3.43 15.22 -17.11
N ILE A 167 2.51 15.65 -16.25
CA ILE A 167 2.39 17.02 -15.78
C ILE A 167 2.58 17.01 -14.27
N ASP A 168 3.30 18.00 -13.75
CA ASP A 168 3.55 18.20 -12.31
C ASP A 168 2.46 19.05 -11.62
N TYR A 169 2.72 19.40 -10.36
CA TYR A 169 1.82 20.20 -9.52
C TYR A 169 1.43 21.55 -10.17
N ASP A 170 2.38 22.20 -10.85
CA ASP A 170 2.19 23.54 -11.43
C ASP A 170 1.55 23.49 -12.83
N GLY A 171 1.28 22.31 -13.37
CA GLY A 171 0.73 22.14 -14.71
C GLY A 171 1.80 22.13 -15.80
N ILE A 172 3.07 21.94 -15.44
CA ILE A 172 4.21 21.91 -16.36
C ILE A 172 4.44 20.47 -16.83
N ASN A 173 4.62 20.28 -18.14
CA ASN A 173 5.01 18.97 -18.68
C ASN A 173 6.46 18.67 -18.28
N ILE A 174 6.65 17.61 -17.49
CA ILE A 174 7.93 17.17 -16.96
C ILE A 174 8.49 15.93 -17.66
N LEU A 175 7.66 15.23 -18.42
CA LEU A 175 8.06 14.10 -19.24
C LEU A 175 7.16 14.00 -20.48
N HIS A 176 7.80 13.88 -21.63
CA HIS A 176 7.20 13.39 -22.86
C HIS A 176 8.05 12.22 -23.37
N ALA A 177 7.45 11.04 -23.54
CA ALA A 177 8.17 9.84 -23.96
C ALA A 177 7.30 8.95 -24.85
N ASN A 178 7.94 8.24 -25.78
CA ASN A 178 7.29 7.26 -26.64
C ASN A 178 7.73 5.87 -26.20
N LEU A 179 6.78 5.00 -25.88
CA LEU A 179 7.02 3.70 -25.26
C LEU A 179 6.20 2.63 -25.96
N ASP A 180 6.78 1.46 -26.16
CA ASP A 180 6.03 0.28 -26.62
C ASP A 180 5.62 -0.57 -25.41
N PHE A 181 4.33 -0.62 -25.13
CA PHE A 181 3.76 -1.52 -24.13
C PHE A 181 3.26 -2.80 -24.81
N THR A 182 3.81 -3.94 -24.41
CA THR A 182 3.38 -5.24 -24.93
C THR A 182 2.56 -5.96 -23.86
N TYR A 183 1.29 -6.24 -24.14
CA TYR A 183 0.45 -7.04 -23.25
C TYR A 183 1.00 -8.46 -23.09
N ILE A 184 1.08 -8.93 -21.85
CA ILE A 184 1.60 -10.26 -21.53
C ILE A 184 0.48 -11.11 -20.94
N THR A 185 0.16 -12.24 -21.58
CA THR A 185 -0.63 -13.29 -20.93
C THR A 185 0.24 -13.99 -19.91
N TYR A 186 -0.03 -13.75 -18.63
CA TYR A 186 0.77 -14.29 -17.53
C TYR A 186 0.60 -15.82 -17.38
N ASP A 187 1.73 -16.52 -17.27
CA ASP A 187 1.82 -17.94 -16.92
C ASP A 187 2.85 -18.12 -15.79
N GLU A 188 2.39 -18.56 -14.63
CA GLU A 188 3.23 -18.81 -13.45
C GLU A 188 4.38 -19.79 -13.71
N ASN A 189 4.24 -20.67 -14.71
CA ASN A 189 5.26 -21.66 -15.06
C ASN A 189 6.24 -21.17 -16.13
N ASN A 190 5.94 -20.04 -16.78
CA ASN A 190 6.76 -19.46 -17.83
C ASN A 190 6.66 -17.93 -17.83
N LEU A 191 7.55 -17.31 -17.05
CA LEU A 191 7.57 -15.87 -16.82
C LEU A 191 8.02 -15.05 -18.04
N GLY A 192 8.64 -15.69 -19.04
CA GLY A 192 9.22 -14.97 -20.17
C GLY A 192 10.28 -13.95 -19.72
N THR A 193 10.03 -12.67 -19.95
CA THR A 193 10.88 -11.53 -19.55
C THR A 193 10.57 -10.98 -18.16
N LEU A 194 9.49 -11.45 -17.52
CA LEU A 194 9.08 -10.98 -16.20
C LEU A 194 9.99 -11.56 -15.10
N SER A 195 10.24 -10.74 -14.10
CA SER A 195 10.77 -11.12 -12.79
C SER A 195 9.60 -11.38 -11.83
N LEU A 196 9.74 -12.37 -10.95
CA LEU A 196 8.72 -12.63 -9.92
C LEU A 196 8.77 -11.56 -8.81
N GLY A 197 7.57 -11.21 -8.34
CA GLY A 197 7.37 -10.52 -7.08
C GLY A 197 7.86 -11.34 -5.88
N PHE A 198 7.75 -10.79 -4.68
CA PHE A 198 8.02 -11.57 -3.47
C PHE A 198 7.00 -12.69 -3.30
N THR A 199 7.50 -13.87 -2.91
CA THR A 199 6.66 -14.96 -2.45
C THR A 199 6.04 -14.63 -1.10
N ASN A 200 4.91 -15.28 -0.77
CA ASN A 200 4.29 -15.14 0.56
C ASN A 200 5.27 -15.44 1.69
N SER A 201 6.16 -16.42 1.53
CA SER A 201 7.19 -16.73 2.54
C SER A 201 8.24 -15.64 2.70
N GLU A 202 8.61 -14.95 1.63
CA GLU A 202 9.53 -13.81 1.72
C GLU A 202 8.84 -12.62 2.40
N ILE A 203 7.59 -12.33 2.05
CA ILE A 203 6.80 -11.28 2.70
C ILE A 203 6.62 -11.58 4.19
N GLU A 204 6.26 -12.82 4.56
CA GLU A 204 6.14 -13.23 5.97
C GLU A 204 7.46 -13.05 6.73
N ALA A 205 8.59 -13.36 6.11
CA ALA A 205 9.91 -13.17 6.71
C ALA A 205 10.27 -11.68 6.88
N MET A 206 9.90 -10.83 5.93
CA MET A 206 10.13 -9.38 6.00
C MET A 206 9.23 -8.68 7.03
N LEU A 207 7.97 -9.15 7.14
CA LEU A 207 7.05 -8.65 8.16
C LEU A 207 7.52 -9.02 9.56
N ASP A 208 8.08 -10.23 9.74
CA ASP A 208 8.51 -10.77 11.03
C ASP A 208 7.47 -10.52 12.15
N LEU A 209 6.20 -10.82 11.83
CA LEU A 209 5.06 -10.52 12.71
C LEU A 209 5.24 -11.01 14.15
N PRO A 210 5.85 -12.18 14.46
CA PRO A 210 6.05 -12.60 15.85
C PRO A 210 6.84 -11.59 16.68
N THR A 211 7.88 -10.99 16.12
CA THR A 211 8.74 -10.02 16.81
C THR A 211 7.97 -8.75 17.21
N TYR A 212 7.03 -8.31 16.38
CA TYR A 212 6.27 -7.08 16.61
C TYR A 212 4.94 -7.31 17.36
N THR A 213 4.23 -8.39 17.05
CA THR A 213 2.90 -8.69 17.62
C THR A 213 2.97 -9.29 19.03
N GLN A 214 3.98 -10.12 19.33
CA GLN A 214 4.04 -10.85 20.60
C GLN A 214 4.20 -9.92 21.82
N PRO A 215 5.05 -8.89 21.81
CA PRO A 215 5.16 -7.96 22.93
C PRO A 215 3.85 -7.21 23.20
N ALA A 216 3.19 -6.72 22.14
CA ALA A 216 1.92 -6.02 22.23
C ALA A 216 0.81 -6.93 22.78
N LEU A 217 0.74 -8.17 22.30
CA LEU A 217 -0.20 -9.18 22.82
C LEU A 217 0.00 -9.44 24.31
N LEU A 218 1.24 -9.66 24.74
CA LEU A 218 1.56 -9.90 26.15
C LEU A 218 1.14 -8.71 27.02
N SER A 219 1.43 -7.49 26.57
CA SER A 219 1.06 -6.26 27.27
C SER A 219 -0.46 -6.11 27.40
N ASN A 220 -1.19 -6.24 26.29
CA ASN A 220 -2.64 -6.04 26.25
C ASN A 220 -3.40 -7.13 27.02
N ILE A 221 -2.96 -8.39 26.92
CA ILE A 221 -3.53 -9.49 27.70
C ILE A 221 -3.25 -9.31 29.19
N ALA A 222 -2.03 -8.94 29.57
CA ALA A 222 -1.68 -8.69 30.98
C ALA A 222 -2.53 -7.55 31.56
N LEU A 223 -2.67 -6.45 30.83
CA LEU A 223 -3.51 -5.32 31.22
C LEU A 223 -4.98 -5.76 31.39
N PHE A 224 -5.50 -6.52 30.43
CA PHE A 224 -6.86 -7.06 30.50
C PHE A 224 -7.05 -7.93 31.74
N LEU A 225 -6.16 -8.87 32.02
CA LEU A 225 -6.27 -9.77 33.17
C LEU A 225 -6.26 -9.00 34.49
N VAL A 226 -5.41 -7.97 34.62
CA VAL A 226 -5.38 -7.10 35.81
C VAL A 226 -6.73 -6.38 35.98
N VAL A 227 -7.25 -5.77 34.91
CA VAL A 227 -8.55 -5.07 34.94
C VAL A 227 -9.69 -6.04 35.25
N ASP A 228 -9.70 -7.22 34.62
CA ASP A 228 -10.72 -8.24 34.81
C ASP A 228 -10.74 -8.76 36.25
N ILE A 229 -9.58 -9.02 36.85
CA ILE A 229 -9.49 -9.43 38.27
C ILE A 229 -10.04 -8.33 39.19
N ILE A 230 -9.68 -7.06 38.94
CA ILE A 230 -10.16 -5.93 39.75
C ILE A 230 -11.69 -5.79 39.63
N VAL A 231 -12.22 -5.81 38.40
CA VAL A 231 -13.66 -5.69 38.13
C VAL A 231 -14.43 -6.85 38.74
N GLY A 232 -13.97 -8.09 38.53
CA GLY A 232 -14.55 -9.28 39.15
C GLY A 232 -14.54 -9.20 40.68
N GLY A 233 -13.46 -8.69 41.27
CA GLY A 233 -13.33 -8.46 42.72
C GLY A 233 -14.32 -7.42 43.26
N ILE A 234 -14.45 -6.28 42.60
CA ILE A 234 -15.41 -5.21 42.97
C ILE A 234 -16.85 -5.74 42.87
N ILE A 235 -17.18 -6.41 41.76
CA ILE A 235 -18.51 -6.98 41.55
C ILE A 235 -18.84 -8.01 42.64
N HIS A 236 -17.89 -8.89 42.98
CA HIS A 236 -18.06 -9.86 44.06
C HIS A 236 -18.34 -9.16 45.41
N PHE A 237 -17.56 -8.13 45.74
CA PHE A 237 -17.74 -7.35 46.98
C PHE A 237 -19.12 -6.69 47.05
N ILE A 238 -19.58 -6.05 45.97
CA ILE A 238 -20.90 -5.40 45.90
C ILE A 238 -22.03 -6.43 46.04
N LEU A 239 -21.96 -7.55 45.32
CA LEU A 239 -22.97 -8.61 45.40
C LEU A 239 -23.05 -9.24 46.79
N LYS A 240 -21.92 -9.38 47.48
CA LYS A 240 -21.88 -9.88 48.85
C LYS A 240 -22.46 -8.88 49.86
N ARG A 241 -22.31 -7.57 49.63
CA ARG A 241 -22.88 -6.51 50.47
C ARG A 241 -24.38 -6.26 50.27
N LYS A 242 -24.92 -6.54 49.08
CA LYS A 242 -26.37 -6.43 48.78
C LYS A 242 -27.21 -7.61 49.28
N ILE A 243 -26.60 -8.64 49.88
CA ILE A 243 -27.30 -9.67 50.65
C ILE A 243 -27.31 -9.23 52.13
N ILE A 244 -28.03 -8.12 52.40
CA ILE A 244 -28.65 -7.75 53.67
C ILE A 244 -30.01 -7.18 53.30
#